data_AF-C5SZN0-F1
#
_entry.id   AF-C5SZN0-F1
#
_cell.length_a   1.000
_cell.length_b   1.000
_cell.length_c   1.000
_cell.angle_alpha   90.00
_cell.angle_beta   90.00
_cell.angle_gamma   90.00
#
_symmetry.space_group_name_H-M   'P 1'
#
loop_
_entity.id
_entity.type
_entity.pdbx_description
1 polymer ?
#
loop_
_entity_poly.entity_id
_entity_poly.type
_entity_poly.pdbx_seq_one_letter_code
_entity_poly.pdbx_strand_id
1 'polypeptide(L)'
;MQTEAKELRGLRRLLASIPVMLWLTVLSLVAGLLLSVIFKNFDWLSRFSALVICWGILLLARPSFSGIEIGVDVYAADANMSLDDPEYYKQKGEPVPVWAVDRANSRRATGVWGPLACFVGTLTNGFASLLNGLFGFVP
;
A
#
# COMPACT_ATOMS: atom_id res chain seq x y z
N MET A 1 -17.03 -3.69 -26.44
CA MET A 1 -16.20 -4.79 -25.91
C MET A 1 -14.69 -4.51 -25.93
N GLN A 2 -14.07 -4.02 -27.01
CA GLN A 2 -12.61 -3.75 -27.02
C GLN A 2 -12.18 -2.56 -26.13
N THR A 3 -13.05 -1.57 -25.91
CA THR A 3 -12.78 -0.39 -25.07
C THR A 3 -12.69 -0.73 -23.57
N GLU A 4 -13.62 -1.53 -23.04
CA GLU A 4 -13.62 -1.96 -21.64
C GLU A 4 -12.39 -2.79 -21.27
N ALA A 5 -11.93 -3.65 -22.17
CA ALA A 5 -10.73 -4.47 -21.97
C ALA A 5 -9.44 -3.63 -21.91
N LYS A 6 -9.45 -2.40 -22.44
CA LYS A 6 -8.32 -1.47 -22.40
C LYS A 6 -8.33 -0.67 -21.09
N GLU A 7 -9.51 -0.21 -20.65
CA GLU A 7 -9.66 0.50 -19.38
C GLU A 7 -9.34 -0.38 -18.17
N LEU A 8 -9.85 -1.62 -18.16
CA LEU A 8 -9.52 -2.59 -17.11
C LEU A 8 -8.02 -2.89 -17.03
N ARG A 9 -7.32 -2.91 -18.16
CA ARG A 9 -5.85 -3.08 -18.21
C ARG A 9 -5.13 -1.85 -17.64
N GLY A 10 -5.60 -0.65 -17.96
CA GLY A 10 -5.06 0.59 -17.42
C GLY A 10 -5.23 0.67 -15.90
N LEU A 11 -6.43 0.38 -15.40
CA LEU A 11 -6.76 0.38 -13.98
C LEU A 11 -5.92 -0.65 -13.21
N ARG A 12 -5.80 -1.87 -13.73
CA ARG A 12 -4.93 -2.91 -13.14
C ARG A 12 -3.48 -2.43 -13.03
N ARG A 13 -2.98 -1.74 -14.05
CA ARG A 13 -1.60 -1.23 -14.05
C ARG A 13 -1.39 -0.14 -13.00
N LEU A 14 -2.39 0.73 -12.78
CA LEU A 14 -2.37 1.73 -11.73
C LEU A 14 -2.39 1.09 -10.33
N LEU A 15 -3.33 0.16 -10.10
CA LEU A 15 -3.46 -0.56 -8.82
C LEU A 15 -2.26 -1.47 -8.52
N ALA A 16 -1.60 -2.00 -9.55
CA ALA A 16 -0.38 -2.79 -9.41
C ALA A 16 0.86 -1.94 -9.06
N SER A 17 0.79 -0.62 -9.19
CA SER A 17 1.90 0.28 -8.89
C SER A 17 1.92 0.67 -7.41
N ILE A 18 2.84 0.07 -6.65
CA ILE A 18 3.07 0.40 -5.22
C ILE A 18 3.23 1.91 -4.99
N PRO A 19 4.10 2.65 -5.72
CA PRO A 19 4.28 4.07 -5.44
C PRO A 19 2.99 4.86 -5.64
N VAL A 20 2.18 4.53 -6.65
CA VAL A 20 0.89 5.21 -6.87
C VAL A 20 -0.05 4.97 -5.70
N MET A 21 -0.16 3.72 -5.23
CA MET A 21 -1.02 3.37 -4.10
C MET A 21 -0.56 4.05 -2.80
N LEU A 22 0.75 4.10 -2.54
CA LEU A 22 1.31 4.83 -1.40
C LEU A 22 1.03 6.34 -1.50
N TRP A 23 1.21 6.93 -2.68
CA TRP A 23 0.87 8.33 -2.90
C TRP A 23 -0.61 8.62 -2.65
N LEU A 24 -1.51 7.79 -3.16
CA LEU A 24 -2.96 7.90 -2.89
C LEU A 24 -3.29 7.79 -1.41
N THR A 25 -2.59 6.90 -0.70
CA THR A 25 -2.74 6.71 0.75
C THR A 25 -2.34 7.98 1.49
N VAL A 26 -1.15 8.53 1.20
CA VAL A 26 -0.65 9.77 1.82
C VAL A 26 -1.55 10.96 1.47
N LEU A 27 -1.94 11.11 0.20
CA LEU A 27 -2.81 12.19 -0.25
C LEU A 27 -4.17 12.15 0.43
N SER A 28 -4.76 10.96 0.58
CA SER A 28 -6.05 10.79 1.28
C SER A 28 -5.93 11.23 2.74
N LEU A 29 -4.86 10.85 3.43
CA LEU A 29 -4.63 11.21 4.83
C LEU A 29 -4.42 12.72 4.99
N VAL A 30 -3.58 13.33 4.14
CA VAL A 30 -3.30 14.77 4.15
C VAL A 30 -4.57 15.57 3.82
N ALA A 31 -5.34 15.16 2.83
CA ALA A 31 -6.61 15.80 2.49
C ALA A 31 -7.60 15.73 3.65
N GLY A 32 -7.72 14.58 4.30
CA GLY A 32 -8.56 14.40 5.49
C GLY A 32 -8.16 15.33 6.63
N LEU A 33 -6.86 15.49 6.89
CA LEU A 33 -6.33 16.37 7.93
C LEU A 33 -6.58 17.85 7.60
N LEU A 34 -6.30 18.28 6.36
CA LEU A 34 -6.54 19.65 5.92
C LEU A 34 -8.03 20.02 6.01
N LEU A 35 -8.91 19.16 5.50
CA LEU A 35 -10.35 19.39 5.57
C LEU A 35 -10.85 19.41 7.02
N SER A 36 -10.30 18.56 7.88
CA SER A 36 -10.65 18.57 9.31
C SER A 36 -10.33 19.90 9.99
N VAL A 37 -9.18 20.50 9.66
CA VAL A 37 -8.78 21.80 10.20
C VAL A 37 -9.63 22.93 9.63
N ILE A 38 -9.89 22.92 8.32
CA ILE A 38 -10.69 23.95 7.63
C ILE A 38 -12.12 23.98 8.16
N PHE A 39 -12.75 22.80 8.26
CA PHE A 39 -14.12 22.66 8.72
C PHE A 39 -14.24 22.54 10.25
N LYS A 40 -13.11 22.57 10.97
CA LYS A 40 -13.04 22.36 12.43
C LYS A 40 -13.85 21.13 12.87
N ASN A 41 -13.71 20.03 12.14
CA ASN A 41 -14.35 18.77 12.46
C ASN A 41 -13.48 17.59 11.96
N PHE A 42 -12.90 16.87 12.91
CA PHE A 42 -12.07 15.69 12.65
C PHE A 42 -12.84 14.46 12.17
N ASP A 43 -14.16 14.50 12.05
CA ASP A 43 -14.92 13.45 11.35
C ASP A 43 -14.49 13.33 9.89
N TRP A 44 -14.01 14.43 9.28
CA TRP A 44 -13.40 14.38 7.95
C TRP A 44 -12.16 13.49 7.92
N LEU A 45 -11.29 13.60 8.92
CA LEU A 45 -10.13 12.72 9.08
C LEU A 45 -10.56 11.26 9.26
N SER A 46 -11.63 11.01 10.02
CA SER A 46 -12.19 9.65 10.15
C SER A 46 -12.67 9.10 8.79
N ARG A 47 -13.40 9.89 7.99
CA ARG A 47 -13.86 9.45 6.66
C ARG A 47 -12.71 9.17 5.69
N PHE A 48 -11.72 10.06 5.64
CA PHE A 48 -10.57 9.89 4.75
C PHE A 48 -9.63 8.76 5.20
N SER A 49 -9.53 8.50 6.50
CA SER A 49 -8.78 7.35 7.00
C SER A 49 -9.45 6.02 6.67
N ALA A 50 -10.78 5.96 6.50
CA ALA A 50 -11.41 4.77 5.93
C ALA A 50 -10.93 4.49 4.49
N LEU A 51 -10.68 5.54 3.69
CA LEU A 51 -10.07 5.37 2.36
C LEU A 51 -8.63 4.85 2.47
N VAL A 52 -7.85 5.36 3.43
CA VAL A 52 -6.49 4.86 3.73
C VAL A 52 -6.51 3.36 4.05
N ILE A 53 -7.49 2.88 4.84
CA ILE A 53 -7.68 1.45 5.12
C ILE A 53 -7.97 0.70 3.82
N CYS A 54 -8.88 1.18 2.97
CA CYS A 54 -9.19 0.56 1.67
C CYS A 54 -7.94 0.45 0.78
N TRP A 55 -7.11 1.49 0.71
CA TRP A 55 -5.84 1.45 -0.04
C TRP A 55 -4.87 0.43 0.54
N GLY A 56 -4.79 0.31 1.87
CA GLY A 56 -4.01 -0.72 2.56
C GLY A 56 -4.47 -2.14 2.22
N ILE A 57 -5.79 -2.39 2.21
CA ILE A 57 -6.37 -3.68 1.81
C ILE A 57 -6.05 -3.99 0.34
N LEU A 58 -6.13 -3.00 -0.55
CA LEU A 58 -5.75 -3.19 -1.95
C LEU A 58 -4.24 -3.47 -2.11
N LEU A 59 -3.38 -2.88 -1.30
CA LEU A 59 -1.95 -3.22 -1.25
C LEU A 59 -1.72 -4.66 -0.78
N LEU A 60 -2.48 -5.13 0.22
CA LEU A 60 -2.45 -6.52 0.70
C LEU A 60 -2.89 -7.50 -0.38
N ALA A 61 -3.94 -7.16 -1.13
CA ALA A 61 -4.48 -8.01 -2.18
C ALA A 61 -3.74 -7.87 -3.54
N ARG A 62 -2.68 -7.04 -3.61
CA ARG A 62 -1.85 -6.83 -4.81
C ARG A 62 -1.43 -8.14 -5.52
N PRO A 63 -0.93 -9.18 -4.82
CA PRO A 63 -0.56 -10.44 -5.46
C PRO A 63 -1.71 -11.08 -6.24
N SER A 64 -2.94 -10.96 -5.74
CA SER A 64 -4.13 -11.55 -6.35
C SER A 64 -4.48 -10.92 -7.70
N PHE A 65 -4.15 -9.64 -7.92
CA PHE A 65 -4.44 -8.96 -9.20
C PHE A 65 -3.21 -8.74 -10.07
N SER A 66 -1.99 -8.76 -9.51
CA SER A 66 -0.75 -8.76 -10.30
C SER A 66 -0.46 -10.12 -10.95
N GLY A 67 -1.11 -11.20 -10.47
CA GLY A 67 -0.85 -12.56 -10.93
C GLY A 67 0.52 -13.10 -10.52
N ILE A 68 1.22 -12.38 -9.64
CA ILE A 68 2.51 -12.78 -9.07
C ILE A 68 2.19 -13.41 -7.72
N GLU A 69 2.13 -14.74 -7.69
CA GLU A 69 2.03 -15.45 -6.43
C GLU A 69 3.26 -15.15 -5.58
N ILE A 70 3.03 -14.83 -4.30
CA ILE A 70 4.10 -14.82 -3.30
C ILE A 70 4.43 -16.29 -3.04
N GLY A 71 5.26 -16.86 -3.92
CA GLY A 71 5.69 -18.24 -3.82
C GLY A 71 6.47 -18.52 -2.55
N VAL A 72 6.60 -19.82 -2.24
CA VAL A 72 7.43 -20.34 -1.15
C VAL A 72 8.85 -19.81 -1.31
N ASP A 73 9.41 -19.25 -0.23
CA ASP A 73 10.77 -18.73 -0.20
C ASP A 73 11.76 -19.87 -0.48
N VAL A 74 12.46 -19.78 -1.62
CA VAL A 74 13.53 -20.73 -1.96
C VAL A 74 14.85 -20.11 -1.56
N TYR A 75 15.42 -20.57 -0.45
CA TYR A 75 16.74 -20.16 0.01
C TYR A 75 17.84 -20.88 -0.78
N ALA A 76 18.80 -20.11 -1.27
CA ALA A 76 19.99 -20.66 -1.90
C ALA A 76 20.92 -21.22 -0.82
N ALA A 77 21.34 -22.48 -0.97
CA ALA A 77 22.16 -23.21 0.01
C ALA A 77 23.57 -22.60 0.20
N ASP A 78 24.01 -21.76 -0.73
CA ASP A 78 25.35 -21.17 -0.79
C ASP A 78 25.44 -19.78 -0.14
N ALA A 79 24.37 -18.99 -0.17
CA ALA A 79 24.36 -17.61 0.32
C ALA A 79 23.48 -17.39 1.56
N ASN A 80 22.70 -18.40 2.00
CA ASN A 80 21.67 -18.27 3.04
C ASN A 80 20.68 -17.11 2.76
N MET A 81 20.54 -16.75 1.49
CA MET A 81 19.70 -15.69 0.97
C MET A 81 18.63 -16.29 0.06
N SER A 82 17.47 -15.64 -0.02
CA SER A 82 16.41 -16.08 -0.91
C SER A 82 16.78 -15.79 -2.37
N LEU A 83 16.50 -16.75 -3.26
CA LEU A 83 16.59 -16.55 -4.71
C LEU A 83 15.58 -15.51 -5.21
N ASP A 84 14.57 -15.17 -4.39
CA ASP A 84 13.61 -14.11 -4.68
C ASP A 84 14.15 -12.72 -4.32
N ASP A 85 15.29 -12.63 -3.63
CA ASP A 85 15.89 -11.36 -3.26
C ASP A 85 16.81 -10.85 -4.39
N PRO A 86 16.55 -9.67 -4.98
CA PRO A 86 17.46 -9.07 -5.96
C PRO A 86 18.88 -8.83 -5.43
N GLU A 87 19.08 -8.79 -4.11
CA GLU A 87 20.39 -8.65 -3.47
C GLU A 87 21.28 -9.89 -3.66
N TYR A 88 20.68 -11.10 -3.74
CA TYR A 88 21.41 -12.34 -4.03
C TYR A 88 22.15 -12.26 -5.39
N TYR A 89 21.45 -11.82 -6.44
CA TYR A 89 22.04 -11.69 -7.78
C TYR A 89 23.11 -10.60 -7.85
N LYS A 90 22.92 -9.49 -7.10
CA LYS A 90 23.92 -8.43 -7.01
C LYS A 90 25.21 -8.92 -6.35
N GLN A 91 25.12 -9.73 -5.30
CA GLN A 91 26.29 -10.29 -4.63
C GLN A 91 27.07 -11.29 -5.52
N LYS A 92 26.36 -12.04 -6.36
CA LYS A 92 26.98 -12.94 -7.34
C LYS A 92 27.50 -12.25 -8.61
N GLY A 93 27.23 -10.96 -8.81
CA GLY A 93 27.56 -10.25 -10.05
C GLY A 93 26.70 -10.69 -11.24
N GLU A 94 25.57 -11.35 -10.98
CA GLU A 94 24.64 -11.80 -12.01
C GLU A 94 23.61 -10.70 -12.35
N PRO A 95 23.08 -10.68 -13.60
CA PRO A 95 22.02 -9.75 -13.96
C PRO A 95 20.76 -10.04 -13.12
N VAL A 96 20.27 -9.03 -12.41
CA VAL A 96 19.08 -9.16 -11.56
C VAL A 96 17.85 -9.41 -12.44
N PRO A 97 17.17 -10.55 -12.32
CA PRO A 97 15.99 -10.82 -13.13
C PRO A 97 14.80 -9.96 -12.68
N VAL A 98 13.99 -9.53 -13.65
CA VAL A 98 12.83 -8.65 -13.41
C VAL A 98 11.82 -9.29 -12.44
N TRP A 99 11.65 -10.61 -12.51
CA TRP A 99 10.72 -11.34 -11.64
C TRP A 99 11.13 -11.32 -10.16
N ALA A 100 12.44 -11.25 -9.85
CA ALA A 100 12.91 -11.16 -8.46
C ALA A 100 12.58 -9.78 -7.86
N VAL A 101 12.75 -8.72 -8.65
CA VAL A 101 12.36 -7.36 -8.26
C VAL A 101 10.85 -7.28 -8.00
N ASP A 102 10.04 -7.85 -8.88
CA ASP A 102 8.58 -7.84 -8.75
C ASP A 102 8.07 -8.65 -7.56
N ARG A 103 8.70 -9.80 -7.25
CA ARG A 103 8.41 -10.60 -6.05
C ARG A 103 8.79 -9.85 -4.77
N ALA A 104 9.99 -9.29 -4.70
CA ALA A 104 10.45 -8.52 -3.55
C ALA A 104 9.53 -7.32 -3.27
N ASN A 105 9.13 -6.60 -4.31
CA ASN A 105 8.18 -5.49 -4.22
C ASN A 105 6.79 -5.97 -3.73
N SER A 106 6.30 -7.10 -4.25
CA SER A 106 5.02 -7.68 -3.82
C SER A 106 5.05 -8.09 -2.36
N ARG A 107 6.14 -8.72 -1.89
CA ARG A 107 6.32 -9.06 -0.46
C ARG A 107 6.37 -7.84 0.43
N ARG A 108 7.06 -6.76 0.03
CA ARG A 108 7.07 -5.51 0.80
C ARG A 108 5.68 -4.87 0.86
N ALA A 109 4.94 -4.90 -0.25
CA ALA A 109 3.58 -4.38 -0.32
C ALA A 109 2.66 -5.12 0.66
N THR A 110 2.71 -6.45 0.71
CA THR A 110 1.83 -7.25 1.56
C THR A 110 2.31 -7.41 2.99
N GLY A 111 3.62 -7.50 3.20
CA GLY A 111 4.21 -7.76 4.52
C GLY A 111 4.42 -6.51 5.37
N VAL A 112 4.57 -5.34 4.74
CA VAL A 112 4.92 -4.10 5.46
C VAL A 112 3.94 -2.98 5.14
N TRP A 113 3.82 -2.59 3.86
CA TRP A 113 3.10 -1.38 3.50
C TRP A 113 1.59 -1.48 3.68
N GLY A 114 0.98 -2.60 3.28
CA GLY A 114 -0.44 -2.87 3.45
C GLY A 114 -0.85 -2.88 4.93
N PRO A 115 -0.21 -3.69 5.80
CA PRO A 115 -0.49 -3.70 7.23
C PRO A 115 -0.28 -2.34 7.89
N LEU A 116 0.80 -1.63 7.52
CA LEU A 116 1.09 -0.30 8.06
C LEU A 116 0.01 0.72 7.67
N ALA A 117 -0.42 0.73 6.40
CA ALA A 117 -1.50 1.61 5.94
C ALA A 117 -2.81 1.29 6.64
N CYS A 118 -3.17 0.01 6.79
CA CYS A 118 -4.36 -0.41 7.54
C CYS A 118 -4.27 -0.02 9.02
N PHE A 119 -3.10 -0.16 9.65
CA PHE A 119 -2.89 0.20 11.05
C PHE A 119 -3.04 1.71 11.26
N VAL A 120 -2.35 2.53 10.47
CA VAL A 120 -2.45 4.00 10.53
C VAL A 120 -3.87 4.45 10.21
N GLY A 121 -4.50 3.88 9.18
CA GLY A 121 -5.88 4.16 8.81
C GLY A 121 -6.86 3.80 9.93
N THR A 122 -6.69 2.66 10.59
CA THR A 122 -7.57 2.22 11.69
C THR A 122 -7.41 3.09 12.93
N LEU A 123 -6.16 3.43 13.29
CA LEU A 123 -5.87 4.35 14.39
C LEU A 123 -6.49 5.71 14.14
N THR A 124 -6.26 6.28 12.97
CA THR A 124 -6.81 7.60 12.62
C THR A 124 -8.33 7.56 12.53
N ASN A 125 -8.92 6.50 11.97
CA ASN A 125 -10.37 6.36 11.87
C ASN A 125 -11.06 6.28 13.24
N GLY A 126 -10.54 5.45 14.14
CA GLY A 126 -11.13 5.21 15.46
C GLY A 126 -10.89 6.34 16.47
N PHE A 127 -9.77 7.06 16.37
CA PHE A 127 -9.40 8.11 17.33
C PHE A 127 -9.58 9.55 16.81
N ALA A 128 -9.88 9.76 15.52
CA ALA A 128 -10.02 11.12 14.97
C ALA A 128 -11.08 11.96 15.71
N SER A 129 -12.22 11.37 16.08
CA SER A 129 -13.27 12.11 16.80
C SER A 129 -12.83 12.58 18.19
N LEU A 130 -11.84 11.95 18.82
CA LEU A 130 -11.30 12.40 20.10
C LEU A 130 -10.45 13.67 19.95
N LEU A 131 -9.86 13.90 18.77
CA LEU A 131 -9.14 15.13 18.47
C LEU A 131 -10.07 16.34 18.47
N ASN A 132 -11.37 16.14 18.18
CA ASN A 132 -12.36 17.22 18.29
C ASN A 132 -12.39 17.82 19.70
N GLY A 133 -12.42 16.97 20.74
CA GLY A 133 -12.38 17.40 22.14
C GLY A 133 -11.08 18.10 22.52
N LEU A 134 -9.93 17.59 22.06
CA LEU A 134 -8.61 18.17 22.35
C LEU A 134 -8.42 19.55 21.70
N PHE A 135 -8.91 19.75 20.48
CA PHE A 135 -8.78 21.01 19.75
C PHE A 135 -9.92 22.00 20.03
N GLY A 136 -10.87 21.65 20.91
CA GLY A 136 -12.03 22.49 21.20
C GLY A 136 -12.99 22.63 20.00
N PHE A 137 -12.91 21.70 19.05
CA PHE A 137 -13.83 21.57 17.93
C PHE A 137 -15.06 20.81 18.44
N VAL A 138 -15.86 21.49 19.25
CA VAL A 138 -17.13 20.92 19.73
C VAL A 138 -18.09 20.86 18.53
N PRO A 139 -18.83 19.75 18.32
CA PRO A 139 -19.94 19.75 17.36
C PRO A 139 -21.02 20.78 17.71
#